data_AF-A0A5A7RSX7-F1
#
_entry.id   AF-A0A5A7RSX7-F1
#
_cell.length_a   1.000
_cell.length_b   1.000
_cell.length_c   1.000
_cell.angle_alpha   90.00
_cell.angle_beta   90.00
_cell.angle_gamma   90.00
#
_symmetry.space_group_name_H-M   'P 1'
#
loop_
_entity.id
_entity.type
_entity.pdbx_description
1 polymer ?
#
loop_
_entity_poly.entity_id
_entity_poly.type
_entity_poly.pdbx_seq_one_letter_code
_entity_poly.pdbx_strand_id
1 'polypeptide(L)'
;MGDVVTRWLKEHEINPDISIIDYRIERKKHEWKIGNDEKVLKVKNPPGMITDELWNAIKKAYEMKGRIRIEVEGEEDLAALPAILMAPAGANVIYGLP
;
A
#
# COMPACT_ATOMS: atom_id res chain seq x y z
N MET A 1 6.80 3.88 5.81
CA MET A 1 6.07 3.84 7.12
C MET A 1 4.78 2.98 7.03
N GLY A 2 4.22 2.77 5.82
CA GLY A 2 3.04 1.92 5.60
C GLY A 2 3.18 0.47 6.11
N ASP A 3 4.40 -0.09 6.09
CA ASP A 3 4.67 -1.44 6.62
C ASP A 3 4.36 -1.60 8.10
N VAL A 4 4.72 -0.61 8.94
CA VAL A 4 4.52 -0.68 10.39
C VAL A 4 3.04 -0.57 10.74
N VAL A 5 2.31 0.30 10.04
CA VAL A 5 0.85 0.44 10.21
C VAL A 5 0.13 -0.81 9.73
N THR A 6 0.48 -1.34 8.55
CA THR A 6 -0.10 -2.57 8.02
C THR A 6 0.13 -3.75 8.97
N ARG A 7 1.33 -3.82 9.58
CA ARG A 7 1.64 -4.81 10.61
C ARG A 7 0.81 -4.62 11.88
N TRP A 8 0.75 -3.41 12.43
CA TRP A 8 -0.01 -3.12 13.64
C TRP A 8 -1.49 -3.48 13.47
N LEU A 9 -2.08 -3.13 12.32
CA LEU A 9 -3.45 -3.48 11.98
C LEU A 9 -3.64 -5.00 11.98
N LYS A 10 -2.75 -5.76 11.32
CA LYS A 10 -2.82 -7.23 11.31
C LYS A 10 -2.60 -7.87 12.67
N GLU A 11 -1.69 -7.35 13.49
CA GLU A 11 -1.49 -7.81 14.87
C GLU A 11 -2.73 -7.59 15.75
N HIS A 12 -3.59 -6.64 15.38
CA HIS A 12 -4.89 -6.38 16.02
C HIS A 12 -6.07 -6.97 15.22
N GLU A 13 -5.81 -7.93 14.32
CA GLU A 13 -6.79 -8.62 13.46
C GLU A 13 -7.57 -7.72 12.48
N ILE A 14 -7.14 -6.47 12.32
CA ILE A 14 -7.65 -5.52 11.33
C ILE A 14 -6.94 -5.80 10.01
N ASN A 15 -7.67 -6.37 9.06
CA ASN A 15 -7.14 -6.71 7.76
C ASN A 15 -7.56 -5.65 6.72
N PRO A 16 -6.65 -4.79 6.24
CA PRO A 16 -6.98 -3.81 5.21
C PRO A 16 -7.35 -4.49 3.88
N ASP A 17 -8.33 -3.92 3.18
CA ASP A 17 -8.72 -4.36 1.84
C ASP A 17 -7.67 -4.00 0.79
N ILE A 18 -7.01 -2.84 0.96
CA ILE A 18 -5.90 -2.37 0.13
C ILE A 18 -4.76 -1.96 1.06
N SER A 19 -3.59 -2.53 0.85
CA SER A 19 -2.34 -2.11 1.50
C SER A 19 -1.37 -1.59 0.45
N ILE A 20 -0.76 -0.44 0.69
CA ILE A 20 0.32 0.09 -0.13
C ILE A 20 1.55 0.11 0.76
N ILE A 21 2.61 -0.57 0.31
CA ILE A 21 3.84 -0.70 1.09
C ILE A 21 5.05 -0.53 0.20
N ASP A 22 6.10 0.06 0.76
CA ASP A 22 7.45 -0.03 0.23
C ASP A 22 8.25 -1.01 1.11
N TYR A 23 8.88 -2.05 0.54
CA TYR A 23 9.77 -2.94 1.33
C TYR A 23 11.09 -2.26 1.76
N ARG A 24 11.08 -0.94 1.95
CA ARG A 24 12.19 -0.14 2.43
C ARG A 24 12.01 0.16 3.92
N ILE A 25 12.09 -0.88 4.73
CA ILE A 25 12.40 -0.74 6.15
C ILE A 25 13.94 -0.78 6.28
N GLU A 26 14.55 0.33 6.69
CA GLU A 26 15.96 0.39 7.12
C GLU A 26 17.00 -0.26 6.18
N ARG A 27 16.89 -0.04 4.85
CA ARG A 27 17.89 -0.52 3.85
C ARG A 27 18.19 -2.04 3.92
N LYS A 28 17.27 -2.87 4.41
CA LYS A 28 17.37 -4.34 4.34
C LYS A 28 16.10 -4.94 3.77
N LYS A 29 16.22 -5.64 2.63
CA LYS A 29 15.14 -6.50 2.12
C LYS A 29 14.73 -7.46 3.22
N HIS A 30 13.49 -7.36 3.66
CA HIS A 30 12.88 -8.41 4.43
C HIS A 30 11.85 -9.12 3.57
N GLU A 31 11.95 -10.45 3.52
CA GLU A 31 10.90 -11.31 2.97
C GLU A 31 9.81 -11.50 4.04
N TRP A 32 9.11 -10.41 4.39
CA TRP A 32 7.97 -10.52 5.30
C TRP A 32 6.76 -11.03 4.51
N LYS A 33 6.30 -12.23 4.85
CA LYS A 33 4.98 -12.72 4.41
C LYS A 33 3.89 -12.01 5.20
N ILE A 34 3.61 -10.76 4.83
CA ILE A 34 2.27 -10.20 5.07
C ILE A 34 1.34 -11.19 4.33
N GLY A 35 0.28 -11.69 4.98
CA GLY A 35 -0.43 -12.96 4.66
C GLY A 35 -0.66 -13.38 3.18
N ASN A 36 -0.93 -14.68 2.98
CA ASN A 36 -0.96 -15.36 1.68
C ASN A 36 -2.22 -15.11 0.81
N ASP A 37 -3.28 -14.51 1.34
CA ASP A 37 -4.58 -14.41 0.66
C ASP A 37 -4.75 -13.10 -0.15
N GLU A 38 -3.67 -12.33 -0.32
CA GLU A 38 -3.71 -11.03 -0.98
C GLU A 38 -3.16 -11.12 -2.40
N LYS A 39 -3.83 -10.47 -3.36
CA LYS A 39 -3.26 -10.30 -4.71
C LYS A 39 -2.22 -9.17 -4.65
N VAL A 40 -1.05 -9.45 -5.21
CA VAL A 40 0.08 -8.51 -5.18
C VAL A 40 0.20 -7.78 -6.52
N LEU A 41 0.25 -6.45 -6.49
CA LEU A 41 0.61 -5.57 -7.59
C LEU A 41 1.98 -4.95 -7.28
N LYS A 42 2.94 -5.06 -8.19
CA LYS A 42 4.27 -4.44 -8.03
C LYS A 42 4.37 -3.24 -8.94
N VAL A 43 4.88 -2.12 -8.42
CA VAL A 43 5.03 -0.87 -9.16
C VAL A 43 6.34 -0.18 -8.81
N LYS A 44 6.85 0.67 -9.71
CA LYS A 44 7.99 1.55 -9.42
C LYS A 44 7.53 2.99 -9.23
N ASN A 45 8.04 3.62 -8.17
CA ASN A 45 7.77 5.02 -7.91
C ASN A 45 9.02 5.71 -7.36
N PRO A 46 9.74 6.53 -8.14
CA PRO A 46 10.90 7.25 -7.63
C PRO A 46 10.48 8.27 -6.55
N PRO A 47 11.43 8.69 -5.69
CA PRO A 47 11.19 9.67 -4.63
C PRO A 47 10.52 10.95 -5.11
N GLY A 48 9.56 11.47 -4.34
CA GLY A 48 8.90 12.75 -4.62
C GLY A 48 8.01 12.79 -5.87
N MET A 49 7.65 11.64 -6.43
CA MET A 49 6.74 11.55 -7.59
C MET A 49 5.53 10.65 -7.30
N ILE A 50 4.48 10.81 -8.11
CA ILE A 50 3.42 9.81 -8.28
C ILE A 50 3.48 9.39 -9.74
N THR A 51 4.07 8.23 -10.02
CA THR A 51 4.13 7.69 -11.39
C THR A 51 2.75 7.26 -11.87
N ASP A 52 2.56 7.25 -13.18
CA ASP A 52 1.38 6.63 -13.80
C ASP A 52 1.23 5.16 -13.38
N GLU A 53 2.35 4.47 -13.14
CA GLU A 53 2.34 3.09 -12.67
C GLU A 53 1.71 2.96 -11.27
N LEU A 54 2.15 3.79 -10.31
CA LEU A 54 1.58 3.84 -8.97
C LEU A 54 0.10 4.25 -9.01
N TRP A 55 -0.22 5.30 -9.77
CA TRP A 55 -1.58 5.80 -9.94
C TRP A 55 -2.52 4.72 -10.46
N ASN A 56 -2.13 4.05 -11.55
CA ASN A 56 -2.95 3.02 -12.19
C ASN A 56 -3.08 1.78 -11.30
N ALA A 57 -2.06 1.43 -10.52
CA ALA A 57 -2.16 0.32 -9.58
C ALA A 57 -3.14 0.60 -8.45
N ILE A 58 -3.17 1.81 -7.91
CA ILE A 58 -4.14 2.22 -6.88
C ILE A 58 -5.56 2.18 -7.44
N LYS A 59 -5.77 2.75 -8.64
CA LYS A 59 -7.06 2.68 -9.33
C LYS A 59 -7.51 1.23 -9.53
N LYS A 60 -6.61 0.38 -10.03
CA LYS A 60 -6.90 -1.03 -10.26
C LYS A 60 -7.20 -1.77 -8.95
N ALA A 61 -6.54 -1.42 -7.85
CA ALA A 61 -6.80 -2.02 -6.55
C ALA A 61 -8.23 -1.76 -6.08
N TYR A 62 -8.77 -0.56 -6.27
CA TYR A 62 -10.17 -0.24 -5.97
C TYR A 62 -11.19 -0.97 -6.85
N GLU A 63 -10.82 -1.31 -8.09
CA GLU A 63 -11.69 -2.06 -9.01
C GLU A 63 -11.65 -3.58 -8.77
N MET A 64 -10.63 -4.08 -8.08
CA MET A 64 -10.44 -5.51 -7.85
C MET A 64 -11.22 -6.00 -6.62
N LYS A 65 -11.69 -7.24 -6.69
CA LYS A 65 -12.28 -7.95 -5.54
C LYS A 65 -11.23 -8.69 -4.73
N GLY A 66 -11.41 -8.67 -3.41
CA GLY A 66 -10.54 -9.30 -2.42
C GLY A 66 -9.48 -8.33 -1.90
N ARG A 67 -8.59 -8.85 -1.06
CA ARG A 67 -7.52 -8.06 -0.46
C ARG A 67 -6.38 -7.86 -1.46
N ILE A 68 -5.93 -6.62 -1.60
CA ILE A 68 -4.89 -6.21 -2.55
C ILE A 68 -3.71 -5.64 -1.78
N ARG A 69 -2.51 -6.01 -2.21
CA ARG A 69 -1.27 -5.37 -1.78
C ARG A 69 -0.56 -4.75 -2.96
N ILE A 70 -0.23 -3.47 -2.85
CA ILE A 70 0.61 -2.75 -3.79
C ILE A 70 2.00 -2.65 -3.16
N GLU A 71 2.98 -3.25 -3.81
CA GLU A 71 4.39 -3.23 -3.41
C GLU A 71 5.12 -2.20 -4.29
N VAL A 72 5.65 -1.16 -3.66
CA VAL A 72 6.30 -0.04 -4.32
C VAL A 72 7.82 -0.22 -4.26
N GLU A 73 8.45 -0.35 -5.42
CA GLU A 73 9.90 -0.23 -5.57
C GLU A 73 10.26 1.26 -5.66
N GLY A 74 10.55 1.85 -4.51
CA GLY A 74 10.90 3.27 -4.40
C GLY A 74 10.28 3.92 -3.16
N GLU A 75 9.46 4.95 -3.33
CA GLU A 75 8.81 5.70 -2.24
C GLU A 75 7.29 5.58 -2.32
N GLU A 76 6.65 5.24 -1.20
CA GLU A 76 5.19 5.07 -1.05
C GLU A 76 4.50 6.33 -0.49
N ASP A 77 5.24 7.29 0.06
CA ASP A 77 4.69 8.39 0.88
C ASP A 77 3.58 9.20 0.17
N LEU A 78 3.75 9.48 -1.13
CA LEU A 78 2.76 10.23 -1.89
C LEU A 78 1.55 9.40 -2.35
N ALA A 79 1.57 8.07 -2.18
CA ALA A 79 0.47 7.18 -2.56
C ALA A 79 -0.82 7.44 -1.77
N ALA A 80 -0.72 8.05 -0.58
CA ALA A 80 -1.86 8.45 0.22
C ALA A 80 -2.81 9.40 -0.54
N LEU A 81 -2.26 10.31 -1.36
CA LEU A 81 -3.06 11.29 -2.11
C LEU A 81 -4.02 10.63 -3.12
N PRO A 82 -3.53 9.79 -4.07
CA PRO A 82 -4.41 9.06 -4.98
C PRO A 82 -5.29 8.04 -4.25
N ALA A 83 -4.81 7.43 -3.15
CA ALA A 83 -5.64 6.53 -2.35
C ALA A 83 -6.86 7.24 -1.78
N ILE A 84 -6.69 8.41 -1.15
CA ILE A 84 -7.79 9.22 -0.62
C ILE A 84 -8.72 9.68 -1.75
N LEU A 85 -8.15 10.16 -2.86
CA LEU A 85 -8.92 10.68 -3.99
C LEU A 85 -9.83 9.62 -4.63
N MET A 86 -9.37 8.38 -4.71
CA MET A 86 -10.09 7.27 -5.35
C MET A 86 -10.93 6.43 -4.37
N ALA A 87 -10.82 6.69 -3.07
CA ALA A 87 -11.52 5.94 -2.06
C ALA A 87 -13.04 6.06 -2.21
N PRO A 88 -13.80 4.95 -2.12
CA PRO A 88 -15.26 5.01 -2.13
C PRO A 88 -15.77 5.71 -0.86
N ALA A 89 -16.97 6.27 -0.93
CA ALA A 89 -17.60 6.91 0.22
C ALA A 89 -17.71 5.93 1.40
N GLY A 90 -17.30 6.37 2.60
CA GLY A 90 -17.28 5.56 3.81
C GLY A 90 -16.03 4.68 3.99
N ALA A 91 -15.06 4.75 3.06
CA ALA A 91 -13.76 4.11 3.25
C ALA A 91 -12.92 4.85 4.31
N ASN A 92 -12.15 4.07 5.07
CA ASN A 92 -11.15 4.60 6.00
C ASN A 92 -9.77 4.46 5.35
N VAL A 93 -9.08 5.59 5.17
CA VAL A 93 -7.69 5.61 4.69
C VAL A 93 -6.78 5.91 5.88
N ILE A 94 -5.86 5.00 6.17
CA ILE A 94 -4.90 5.13 7.26
C ILE A 94 -3.53 5.34 6.63
N TYR A 95 -2.93 6.51 6.89
CA TYR A 95 -1.60 6.84 6.42
C TYR A 95 -0.68 7.08 7.63
N GLY A 96 0.44 6.36 7.67
CA GLY A 96 1.45 6.53 8.70
C GLY A 96 2.39 7.68 8.34
N LEU A 97 2.25 8.81 9.01
CA LEU A 97 3.25 9.88 8.94
C LEU A 97 4.51 9.47 9.73
N PRO A 98 5.72 9.78 9.23
CA PRO A 98 6.95 9.53 9.95
C PRO A 98 7.09 10.33 11.26
#